data_AF-J3JDT8-F1
#
_entry.id   AF-J3JDT8-F1
#
_cell.length_a   1.000
_cell.length_b   1.000
_cell.length_c   1.000
_cell.angle_alpha   90.00
_cell.angle_beta   90.00
_cell.angle_gamma   90.00
#
_symmetry.space_group_name_H-M   'P 1'
#
loop_
_entity.id
_entity.type
_entity.pdbx_description
1 polymer ?
#
loop_
_entity_poly.entity_id
_entity_poly.type
_entity_poly.pdbx_seq_one_letter_code
_entity_poly.pdbx_strand_id
1 'polypeptide(L)' 'MYTISDQLNLVVRPGFDPESTFLQETIVERDGEAIRFSGESPSAEYLSTHNENQVYWWPPEE' A
#
# COMPACT_ATOMS: atom_id res chain seq x y z
N MET A 1 -7.83 3.33 -2.35
CA MET A 1 -7.31 2.88 -1.04
C MET A 1 -6.00 2.18 -1.32
N TYR A 2 -5.02 2.28 -0.42
CA TYR A 2 -3.66 1.78 -0.60
C TYR A 2 -3.13 1.25 0.72
N THR A 3 -2.13 0.39 0.68
CA THR A 3 -1.42 -0.13 1.86
C THR A 3 0.05 -0.43 1.51
N ILE A 4 0.80 -0.99 2.46
CA ILE A 4 2.20 -1.40 2.30
C ILE A 4 2.29 -2.91 2.44
N SER A 5 2.97 -3.59 1.52
CA SER A 5 3.20 -5.04 1.59
C SER A 5 4.26 -5.42 2.62
N ASP A 6 4.35 -6.69 2.96
CA ASP A 6 5.40 -7.27 3.80
C ASP A 6 6.84 -7.04 3.26
N GLN A 7 6.95 -6.78 1.96
CA GLN A 7 8.18 -6.40 1.26
C GLN A 7 8.44 -4.88 1.24
N LEU A 8 7.64 -4.10 1.97
CA LEU A 8 7.70 -2.64 2.05
C LEU A 8 7.40 -1.93 0.72
N ASN A 9 6.64 -2.56 -0.17
CA ASN A 9 6.19 -1.91 -1.41
C ASN A 9 4.83 -1.26 -1.20
N LEU A 10 4.61 -0.11 -1.84
CA LEU A 10 3.27 0.48 -1.95
C LEU A 10 2.38 -0.44 -2.79
N VAL A 11 1.19 -0.74 -2.28
CA VAL A 11 0.19 -1.50 -3.01
C VAL A 11 -1.11 -0.72 -3.04
N VAL A 12 -1.62 -0.49 -4.23
CA VAL A 12 -2.84 0.26 -4.49
C VAL A 12 -3.95 -0.71 -4.82
N ARG A 13 -5.14 -0.48 -4.25
CA ARG A 13 -6.31 -1.29 -4.57
C ARG A 13 -6.61 -1.20 -6.07
N PRO A 14 -6.82 -2.33 -6.77
CA PRO A 14 -7.30 -2.33 -8.14
C PRO A 14 -8.56 -1.48 -8.30
N GLY A 15 -8.58 -0.62 -9.32
CA GLY A 15 -9.71 0.29 -9.58
C GLY A 15 -9.81 1.49 -8.61
N PHE A 16 -8.77 1.76 -7.81
CA PHE A 16 -8.69 3.02 -7.08
C PHE A 16 -8.39 4.18 -8.03
N ASP A 17 -9.36 5.08 -8.19
CA ASP A 17 -9.27 6.27 -9.04
C ASP A 17 -9.57 7.51 -8.18
N PRO A 18 -8.57 8.16 -7.59
CA PRO A 18 -8.76 9.38 -6.81
C PRO A 18 -9.04 10.59 -7.71
N GLU A 19 -10.03 11.41 -7.33
CA GLU A 19 -10.33 12.65 -8.06
C GLU A 19 -9.20 13.71 -8.01
N SER A 20 -8.29 13.59 -7.04
CA SER A 20 -7.16 14.50 -6.86
C SER A 20 -5.96 14.06 -7.69
N THR A 21 -5.51 14.93 -8.60
CA THR A 21 -4.29 14.73 -9.39
C THR A 21 -3.07 14.46 -8.51
N PHE A 22 -2.96 15.15 -7.36
CA PHE A 22 -1.86 14.91 -6.43
C PHE A 22 -1.85 13.47 -5.88
N LEU A 23 -3.02 12.90 -5.58
CA LEU A 23 -3.13 11.52 -5.11
C LEU A 23 -2.90 10.52 -6.24
N GLN A 24 -3.30 10.85 -7.47
CA GLN A 24 -2.99 10.06 -8.65
C GLN A 24 -1.47 9.92 -8.83
N GLU A 25 -0.76 11.05 -8.86
CA GLU A 25 0.69 11.10 -9.08
C GLU A 25 1.50 10.51 -7.92
N THR A 26 1.01 10.65 -6.69
CA THR A 26 1.76 10.24 -5.49
C THR A 26 1.46 8.81 -5.06
N ILE A 27 0.28 8.26 -5.38
CA ILE A 27 -0.15 6.95 -4.93
C ILE A 27 -0.34 5.99 -6.10
N VAL A 28 -1.23 6.32 -7.05
CA VAL A 28 -1.62 5.37 -8.11
C VAL A 28 -0.47 5.12 -9.07
N GLU A 29 0.21 6.17 -9.51
CA GLU A 29 1.35 6.04 -10.44
C GLU A 29 2.60 5.44 -9.80
N ARG A 30 2.60 5.26 -8.46
CA ARG A 30 3.70 4.70 -7.68
C ARG A 30 3.40 3.30 -7.14
N ASP A 31 2.34 2.67 -7.63
CA ASP A 31 2.03 1.29 -7.26
C ASP A 31 3.24 0.37 -7.52
N GLY A 32 3.58 -0.46 -6.52
CA GLY A 32 4.76 -1.31 -6.54
C GLY A 32 6.07 -0.63 -6.14
N GLU A 33 6.10 0.68 -5.88
CA GLU A 33 7.32 1.39 -5.45
C GLU A 33 7.72 0.98 -4.02
N ALA A 34 9.02 0.71 -3.82
CA ALA A 34 9.56 0.40 -2.50
C ALA A 34 9.59 1.65 -1.61
N ILE A 35 8.87 1.59 -0.48
CA ILE A 35 8.77 2.69 0.48
C ILE A 35 9.97 2.67 1.42
N ARG A 36 10.64 3.82 1.52
CA ARG A 36 11.70 4.05 2.50
C ARG A 36 11.13 4.77 3.71
N PHE A 37 11.31 4.16 4.87
CA PHE A 37 10.98 4.78 6.14
C PHE A 37 12.18 5.60 6.61
N SER A 38 11.94 6.82 7.10
CA SER A 38 13.00 7.67 7.68
C SER A 38 13.51 7.15 9.03
N GLY A 39 12.85 6.14 9.60
CA GLY A 39 13.20 5.49 10.88
C GLY A 39 13.15 3.97 10.75
N GLU A 40 12.90 3.28 11.86
CA GLU A 40 12.76 1.81 11.84
C GLU A 40 11.56 1.41 10.98
N SER A 41 11.80 0.55 10.00
CA SER A 41 10.75 -0.01 9.15
C SER A 41 9.87 -0.96 9.96
N PRO A 42 8.55 -0.94 9.77
CA PRO A 42 7.66 -1.91 10.40
C PRO A 42 8.05 -3.35 10.01
N SER A 43 7.82 -4.29 10.94
CA SER A 43 8.08 -5.70 10.66
C SER A 43 7.07 -6.26 9.67
N ALA A 44 7.49 -7.25 8.88
CA ALA A 44 6.63 -7.96 7.95
C ALA A 44 5.40 -8.58 8.64
N GLU A 45 5.57 -9.10 9.86
CA GLU A 45 4.49 -9.67 10.68
C GLU A 45 3.44 -8.62 11.08
N TYR A 46 3.89 -7.42 11.46
CA TYR A 46 2.98 -6.31 11.74
C TYR A 46 2.18 -5.90 10.50
N LEU A 47 2.85 -5.75 9.36
CA LEU A 47 2.20 -5.35 8.11
C LEU A 47 1.18 -6.39 7.63
N SER A 48 1.53 -7.67 7.72
CA SER A 48 0.62 -8.77 7.36
C SER A 48 -0.61 -8.74 8.25
N THR A 49 -0.42 -8.74 9.58
CA THR A 49 -1.52 -8.70 10.55
C THR A 49 -2.38 -7.46 10.37
N HIS A 50 -1.76 -6.28 10.17
CA HIS A 50 -2.48 -5.04 9.94
C HIS A 50 -3.35 -5.12 8.68
N ASN A 51 -2.77 -5.56 7.56
CA ASN A 51 -3.49 -5.63 6.29
C ASN A 51 -4.64 -6.62 6.34
N GLU A 52 -4.43 -7.82 6.90
CA GLU A 52 -5.47 -8.85 7.04
C GLU A 52 -6.65 -8.38 7.92
N ASN A 53 -6.39 -7.55 8.93
CA ASN A 53 -7.42 -7.12 9.88
C ASN A 53 -8.07 -5.76 9.54
N GLN A 54 -7.39 -4.90 8.78
CA GLN A 54 -7.82 -3.51 8.57
C GLN A 54 -8.08 -3.16 7.10
N VAL A 55 -7.62 -3.99 6.17
CA VAL A 55 -7.69 -3.70 4.72
C VAL A 55 -8.59 -4.73 4.06
N TYR A 56 -9.88 -4.42 3.94
CA TYR A 56 -10.92 -5.37 3.47
C TYR A 56 -10.73 -5.91 2.03
N TRP A 57 -9.90 -5.25 1.22
CA TRP A 57 -9.60 -5.63 -0.16
C TRP A 57 -8.23 -6.32 -0.28
N TRP A 58 -7.58 -6.60 0.86
CA TRP A 58 -6.31 -7.28 0.91
C TRP A 58 -6.51 -8.79 1.12
N PRO A 59 -5.72 -9.66 0.46
CA PRO A 59 -4.73 -9.33 -0.59
C PRO A 59 -5.41 -8.87 -1.89
N PRO A 60 -4.72 -8.08 -2.74
CA PRO A 60 -5.26 -7.74 -4.05
C PRO A 60 -5.55 -9.03 -4.84
N GLU A 61 -6.74 -9.15 -5.39
CA GLU A 61 -7.10 -10.27 -6.27
C GLU A 61 -6.16 -10.27 -7.50
N GLU A 62 -5.64 -11.44 -7.88
CA GLU A 62 -4.69 -11.63 -9.01
C GLU A 62 -5.25 -11.21 -10.38
#